data_AF-A0A5N4AXV8-F1
#
_entry.id   AF-A0A5N4AXV8-F1
#
_cell.length_a   1.000
_cell.length_b   1.000
_cell.length_c   1.000
_cell.angle_alpha   90.00
_cell.angle_beta   90.00
_cell.angle_gamma   90.00
#
_symmetry.space_group_name_H-M   'P 1'
#
loop_
_entity.id
_entity.type
_entity.pdbx_description
1 polymer ?
#
loop_
_entity_poly.entity_id
_entity_poly.type
_entity_poly.pdbx_seq_one_letter_code
_entity_poly.pdbx_strand_id
1 'polypeptide(L)'
;MCLIVHGWTAREQVEMDPNDPDVCVHETIGRFRVGESKSLHPKQCIRATCERGMVSKAGCGTVLTKPPCHVGSTDLSKPYPDCCPKVICPKN
;
A
#
# COMPACT_ATOMS: atom_id res chain seq x y z
N MET A 1 9.00 21.34 -6.01
CA MET A 1 7.76 21.35 -5.21
C MET A 1 7.35 19.89 -5.01
N CYS A 2 7.63 19.28 -3.86
CA CYS A 2 7.27 17.88 -3.58
C CYS A 2 5.86 17.83 -3.02
N LEU A 3 4.91 17.31 -3.81
CA LEU A 3 3.57 16.97 -3.33
C LEU A 3 3.69 15.73 -2.45
N ILE A 4 3.70 15.92 -1.14
CA ILE A 4 3.63 14.81 -0.19
C ILE A 4 2.14 14.47 -0.02
N VAL A 5 1.64 13.56 -0.86
CA VAL A 5 0.32 12.93 -0.67
C VAL A 5 0.53 11.66 0.13
N HIS A 6 0.28 11.70 1.43
CA HIS A 6 -0.03 10.46 2.15
C HIS A 6 -1.55 10.36 2.25
N GLY A 7 -2.07 9.15 2.19
CA GLY A 7 -3.49 8.84 2.04
C GLY A 7 -3.87 8.71 0.57
N TRP A 8 -3.58 7.56 -0.02
CA TRP A 8 -4.09 7.22 -1.35
C TRP A 8 -4.61 5.80 -1.41
N THR A 9 -5.67 5.61 -2.18
CA THR A 9 -6.18 4.30 -2.57
C THR A 9 -6.43 4.30 -4.06
N ALA A 10 -6.23 3.16 -4.72
CA ALA A 10 -6.61 2.97 -6.11
C ALA A 10 -7.26 1.60 -6.26
N ARG A 11 -8.10 1.47 -7.27
CA ARG A 11 -8.71 0.20 -7.68
C ARG A 11 -8.48 0.00 -9.15
N GLU A 12 -8.20 -1.23 -9.53
CA GLU A 12 -7.91 -1.63 -10.90
C GLU A 12 -8.68 -2.92 -11.18
N GLN A 13 -9.33 -3.00 -12.33
CA GLN A 13 -9.92 -4.25 -12.80
C GLN A 13 -8.81 -5.20 -13.23
N VAL A 14 -8.94 -6.47 -12.86
CA VAL A 14 -7.98 -7.51 -13.23
C VAL A 14 -8.72 -8.74 -13.71
N GLU A 15 -8.05 -9.53 -14.54
CA GLU A 15 -8.56 -10.83 -14.94
C GLU A 15 -8.52 -11.81 -13.77
N MET A 16 -9.51 -12.69 -13.73
CA MET A 16 -9.52 -13.84 -12.84
C MET A 16 -8.89 -15.03 -13.55
N ASP A 17 -8.22 -15.90 -12.80
CA ASP A 17 -7.67 -17.11 -13.40
C ASP A 17 -8.79 -18.01 -13.96
N PRO A 18 -8.67 -18.51 -15.21
CA PRO A 18 -9.71 -19.32 -15.83
C PRO A 18 -9.87 -20.71 -15.19
N ASN A 19 -8.86 -21.20 -14.47
CA ASN A 19 -8.89 -22.49 -13.78
C ASN A 19 -9.16 -22.36 -12.28
N ASP A 20 -8.92 -21.19 -11.68
CA ASP A 20 -9.19 -20.88 -10.27
C ASP A 20 -9.87 -19.50 -10.13
N PRO A 21 -11.21 -19.44 -10.06
CA PRO A 21 -11.96 -18.18 -10.02
C PRO A 21 -11.78 -17.40 -8.71
N ASP A 22 -10.97 -17.89 -7.78
CA ASP A 22 -10.57 -17.18 -6.56
C ASP A 22 -9.14 -16.62 -6.63
N VAL A 23 -8.53 -16.54 -7.82
CA VAL A 23 -7.21 -15.97 -8.04
C VAL A 23 -7.29 -14.75 -8.96
N CYS A 24 -6.83 -13.59 -8.48
CA CYS A 24 -6.58 -12.43 -9.32
C CYS A 24 -5.26 -12.62 -10.08
N VAL A 25 -5.24 -12.22 -11.36
CA VAL A 25 -4.04 -12.19 -12.20
C VAL A 25 -3.71 -10.73 -12.51
N HIS A 26 -2.67 -10.21 -11.88
CA HIS A 26 -2.22 -8.83 -12.10
C HIS A 26 -0.83 -8.85 -12.75
N GLU A 27 -0.62 -8.05 -13.80
CA GLU A 27 0.60 -8.06 -14.61
C GLU A 27 1.90 -7.85 -13.79
N THR A 28 1.93 -6.83 -12.93
CA THR A 28 3.14 -6.48 -12.15
C THR A 28 3.24 -7.12 -10.77
N ILE A 29 2.12 -7.42 -10.12
CA ILE A 29 2.07 -7.98 -8.76
C ILE A 29 2.10 -9.52 -8.81
N GLY A 30 1.67 -10.09 -9.94
CA GLY A 30 1.48 -11.52 -10.12
C GLY A 30 0.13 -11.98 -9.60
N ARG A 31 0.09 -13.25 -9.21
CA ARG A 31 -1.14 -13.98 -8.87
C ARG A 31 -1.34 -14.04 -7.36
N PHE A 32 -2.56 -13.81 -6.88
CA PHE A 32 -2.88 -13.87 -5.46
C PHE A 32 -4.37 -14.09 -5.24
N ARG A 33 -4.71 -14.76 -4.13
CA ARG A 33 -6.09 -15.20 -3.87
C ARG A 33 -6.99 -14.04 -3.47
N VAL A 34 -8.29 -14.17 -3.70
CA VAL A 34 -9.29 -13.24 -3.19
C VAL A 34 -9.17 -13.14 -1.66
N GLY A 35 -9.09 -11.91 -1.16
CA GLY A 35 -8.85 -11.58 0.25
C GLY A 35 -7.37 -11.59 0.66
N GLU A 36 -6.47 -12.12 -0.17
CA GLU A 36 -5.03 -12.05 0.08
C GLU A 36 -4.51 -10.63 -0.17
N SER A 37 -3.59 -10.19 0.69
CA SER A 37 -2.88 -8.93 0.53
C SER A 37 -1.39 -9.15 0.28
N LYS A 38 -0.82 -8.39 -0.65
CA LYS A 38 0.61 -8.36 -0.96
C LYS A 38 1.20 -6.97 -0.74
N SER A 39 2.38 -6.92 -0.12
CA SER A 39 3.19 -5.71 -0.03
C SER A 39 3.98 -5.54 -1.33
N LEU A 40 4.05 -4.31 -1.87
CA LEU A 40 4.84 -3.99 -3.07
C LEU A 40 6.28 -3.53 -2.77
N HIS A 41 6.74 -3.82 -1.55
CA HIS A 41 8.13 -3.67 -1.14
C HIS A 41 9.07 -4.54 -2.03
N PRO A 42 10.29 -4.07 -2.33
CA PRO A 42 10.93 -2.82 -1.90
C PRO A 42 10.64 -1.61 -2.80
N LYS A 43 9.87 -1.80 -3.88
CA LYS A 43 9.63 -0.73 -4.87
C LYS A 43 8.71 0.36 -4.32
N GLN A 44 7.67 -0.04 -3.57
CA GLN A 44 6.64 0.88 -3.09
C GLN A 44 6.10 0.46 -1.72
N CYS A 45 5.76 1.45 -0.88
CA CYS A 45 5.09 1.21 0.40
C CYS A 45 3.57 1.17 0.22
N ILE A 46 3.09 0.08 -0.39
CA ILE A 46 1.70 -0.13 -0.77
C ILE A 46 1.30 -1.55 -0.40
N ARG A 47 0.05 -1.71 0.05
CA ARG A 47 -0.62 -3.00 0.12
C ARG A 47 -1.62 -3.13 -1.02
N ALA A 48 -1.47 -4.17 -1.83
CA ALA A 48 -2.45 -4.58 -2.82
C ALA A 48 -3.29 -5.75 -2.28
N THR A 49 -4.60 -5.75 -2.53
CA THR A 49 -5.54 -6.79 -2.07
C THR A 49 -6.43 -7.22 -3.22
N CYS A 50 -6.61 -8.53 -3.40
CA CYS A 50 -7.46 -9.05 -4.46
C CYS A 50 -8.92 -9.06 -3.97
N GLU A 51 -9.78 -8.33 -4.68
CA GLU A 51 -11.22 -8.19 -4.48
C GLU A 51 -11.94 -8.70 -5.72
N ARG A 52 -11.93 -10.03 -5.96
CA ARG A 52 -12.62 -10.77 -7.04
C ARG A 52 -12.90 -9.94 -8.31
N GLY A 53 -11.96 -9.95 -9.24
CA GLY A 53 -12.00 -9.18 -10.49
C GLY A 53 -11.46 -7.75 -10.34
N MET A 54 -11.04 -7.38 -9.13
CA MET A 54 -10.39 -6.11 -8.84
C MET A 54 -9.18 -6.30 -7.94
N VAL A 55 -8.21 -5.41 -8.05
CA VAL A 55 -7.14 -5.24 -7.08
C VAL A 55 -7.24 -3.86 -6.46
N SER A 56 -7.43 -3.82 -5.14
CA SER A 56 -7.39 -2.60 -4.34
C SER A 56 -5.96 -2.35 -3.84
N LYS A 57 -5.43 -1.16 -4.12
CA LYS A 57 -4.12 -0.69 -3.66
C LYS A 57 -4.31 0.39 -2.60
N ALA A 58 -3.61 0.28 -1.48
CA ALA A 58 -3.65 1.25 -0.39
C ALA A 58 -2.24 1.68 0.00
N GLY A 59 -1.99 2.98 0.01
CA GLY A 59 -0.77 3.59 0.56
C GLY A 59 -0.86 3.89 2.05
N CYS A 60 0.15 4.56 2.58
CA CYS A 60 0.17 5.01 3.97
C CYS A 60 -0.86 6.13 4.23
N GLY A 61 -1.53 6.11 5.38
CA GLY A 61 -2.56 7.09 5.73
C GLY A 61 -2.08 8.36 6.45
N THR A 62 -0.79 8.46 6.80
CA THR A 62 -0.27 9.56 7.64
C THR A 62 0.01 10.83 6.83
N VAL A 63 -0.99 11.73 6.70
CA VAL A 63 -0.93 12.92 5.79
C VAL A 63 -0.28 14.16 6.38
N LEU A 64 -0.50 14.42 7.66
CA LEU A 64 -0.10 15.66 8.28
C LEU A 64 0.02 15.50 9.80
N THR A 65 0.81 16.38 10.42
CA THR A 65 0.84 16.58 11.87
C THR A 65 0.97 18.07 12.19
N LYS A 66 0.73 18.45 13.45
CA LYS A 66 0.96 19.81 13.95
C LYS A 66 2.31 19.90 14.69
N PRO A 67 2.97 21.07 14.69
CA PRO A 67 4.13 21.32 15.55
C PRO A 67 3.83 21.03 17.03
N PRO A 68 4.81 20.57 17.82
CA PRO A 68 6.22 20.36 17.47
C PRO A 68 6.52 19.00 16.81
N CYS A 69 5.50 18.23 16.45
CA CYS A 69 5.67 16.94 15.79
C CYS A 69 5.92 17.09 14.29
N HIS A 70 6.58 16.11 13.68
CA HIS A 70 6.79 16.01 12.23
C HIS A 70 6.48 14.60 11.73
N VAL A 71 6.21 14.45 10.43
CA VAL A 71 6.04 13.16 9.78
C VAL A 71 7.42 12.64 9.37
N GLY A 72 7.78 11.43 9.79
CA GLY A 72 9.03 10.78 9.41
C GLY A 72 9.04 10.37 7.92
N SER A 73 10.13 9.74 7.48
CA SER A 73 10.25 9.23 6.12
C SER A 73 9.67 7.82 5.98
N THR A 74 9.25 7.47 4.76
CA THR A 74 8.92 6.09 4.38
C THR A 74 10.18 5.22 4.44
N ASP A 75 10.08 4.03 5.03
CA ASP A 75 11.16 3.05 5.14
C ASP A 75 10.94 1.88 4.18
N LEU A 76 11.43 2.01 2.94
CA LEU A 76 11.31 0.97 1.91
C LEU A 76 12.22 -0.26 2.15
N SER A 77 12.88 -0.37 3.31
CA SER A 77 13.51 -1.63 3.73
C SER A 77 12.53 -2.61 4.39
N LYS A 78 11.28 -2.15 4.63
CA LYS A 78 10.25 -2.92 5.32
C LYS A 78 9.00 -3.11 4.45
N PRO A 79 8.22 -4.18 4.66
CA PRO A 79 6.93 -4.32 3.99
C PRO A 79 5.89 -3.34 4.54
N TYR A 80 4.81 -3.11 3.80
CA TYR A 80 3.63 -2.45 4.35
C TYR A 80 3.03 -3.31 5.48
N PRO A 81 2.57 -2.71 6.61
CA PRO A 81 2.48 -1.28 6.90
C PRO A 81 3.74 -0.68 7.55
N ASP A 82 4.77 -1.48 7.83
CA ASP A 82 5.95 -1.03 8.60
C ASP A 82 6.84 -0.04 7.85
N CYS A 83 6.77 -0.02 6.52
CA CYS A 83 7.40 1.02 5.72
C CYS A 83 6.75 2.40 5.87
N CYS A 84 5.57 2.50 6.49
CA CYS A 84 4.85 3.76 6.53
C CYS A 84 5.51 4.81 7.44
N PRO A 85 5.50 6.09 7.02
CA PRO A 85 5.88 7.21 7.87
C PRO A 85 5.16 7.21 9.22
N LYS A 86 5.94 7.39 10.28
CA LYS A 86 5.44 7.58 11.64
C LYS A 86 5.48 9.04 12.03
N VAL A 87 4.53 9.47 12.86
CA VAL A 87 4.58 10.80 13.48
C VAL A 87 5.62 10.75 14.61
N ILE A 88 6.59 11.65 14.56
CA ILE A 88 7.66 11.78 15.55
C ILE A 88 7.45 13.09 16.29
N CYS A 89 7.28 13.00 17.62
CA CYS A 89 7.15 14.14 18.51
C CYS A 89 8.36 14.19 19.45
N PRO A 90 8.84 15.39 19.84
CA PRO A 90 9.86 15.51 20.88
C PRO A 90 9.37 14.84 22.17
N LYS A 91 10.28 14.18 22.88
CA LYS A 91 10.00 13.66 24.22
C LYS A 91 9.98 14.85 25.19
N ASN A 92 8.95 14.91 26.00
CA ASN A 92 8.76 15.94 27.03
C ASN A 92 9.81 15.79 28.14
#